data_AF-A0A534WBR4-F1
#
_entry.id   AF-A0A534WBR4-F1
#
_cell.length_a   1.000
_cell.length_b   1.000
_cell.length_c   1.000
_cell.angle_alpha   90.00
_cell.angle_beta   90.00
_cell.angle_gamma   90.00
#
_symmetry.space_group_name_H-M   'P 1'
#
loop_
_entity.id
_entity.type
_entity.pdbx_description
1 polymer ?
#
loop_
_entity_poly.entity_id
_entity_poly.type
_entity_poly.pdbx_seq_one_letter_code
_entity_poly.pdbx_strand_id
1 'polypeptide(L)'
;MRAVLLCALAASAARAASPGALSDPMFYLHEDTYQLTPRRLSQWEAGRLAQQGNAWVDLGSVEGGRYDAVERGVLNLELASRLSLHAELRNDLDAGGRVTRTVGDLLVNVAPGLWLGASGVPAAHKQDYGVGGTVVFASASRRRYLLARLVADQFLYNQTNVDGGTRASPVLHAQLEGRWEDGAWSLAGSLDAATEGETSFPAAPLVTYEADSRRELSLHGRYAGSTLELDARVDLLRTRAARTELGVSSALRQTVATLRLDALLAPVAGTRWRPRLGVRGVGGEAVGNDAGVSFRLTRREPSARIAAQREDGAALWEVGYALAVPVLRQTGGGPALDTAPYQDKLYGSCDLGFGSISLRGLLSWEIRNARFGGANANVLMQF
;
A
#
# COMPACT_ATOMS: atom_id res chain seq x y z
N MET A 1 -7.93 -40.52 -19.93
CA MET A 1 -7.55 -40.58 -18.49
C MET A 1 -6.29 -39.77 -18.15
N ARG A 2 -5.18 -39.87 -18.91
CA ARG A 2 -3.96 -39.07 -18.65
C ARG A 2 -4.10 -37.55 -18.86
N ALA A 3 -4.90 -37.10 -19.83
CA ALA A 3 -5.14 -35.67 -20.08
C ALA A 3 -5.98 -34.98 -18.99
N VAL A 4 -6.93 -35.70 -18.36
CA VAL A 4 -7.76 -35.18 -17.26
C VAL A 4 -6.94 -35.03 -15.98
N LEU A 5 -5.99 -35.93 -15.73
CA LEU A 5 -5.03 -35.82 -14.62
C LEU A 5 -4.05 -34.66 -14.82
N LEU A 6 -3.60 -34.40 -16.05
CA LEU A 6 -2.75 -33.25 -16.39
C LEU A 6 -3.51 -31.92 -16.31
N CYS A 7 -4.79 -31.88 -16.72
CA CYS A 7 -5.64 -30.70 -16.54
C CYS A 7 -6.02 -30.47 -15.06
N ALA A 8 -6.22 -31.53 -14.27
CA ALA A 8 -6.46 -31.42 -12.83
C ALA A 8 -5.20 -30.99 -12.06
N LEU A 9 -4.01 -31.47 -12.45
CA LEU A 9 -2.73 -31.06 -11.90
C LEU A 9 -2.33 -29.63 -12.32
N ALA A 10 -2.66 -29.22 -13.55
CA ALA A 10 -2.49 -27.84 -14.01
C ALA A 10 -3.53 -26.90 -13.39
N ALA A 11 -4.75 -27.36 -13.13
CA ALA A 11 -5.79 -26.60 -12.42
C ALA A 11 -5.52 -26.50 -10.91
N SER A 12 -4.90 -27.51 -10.28
CA SER A 12 -4.43 -27.42 -8.89
C SER A 12 -3.18 -26.56 -8.74
N ALA A 13 -2.31 -26.53 -9.76
CA ALA A 13 -1.18 -25.59 -9.80
C ALA A 13 -1.61 -24.13 -10.03
N ALA A 14 -2.84 -23.90 -10.53
CA ALA A 14 -3.38 -22.58 -10.84
C ALA A 14 -4.45 -22.07 -9.85
N ARG A 15 -4.81 -22.85 -8.81
CA ARG A 15 -5.95 -22.56 -7.91
C ARG A 15 -5.60 -21.97 -6.55
N ALA A 16 -4.32 -21.86 -6.21
CA ALA A 16 -3.94 -21.04 -5.07
C ALA A 16 -4.42 -19.61 -5.32
N ALA A 17 -5.02 -18.97 -4.31
CA ALA A 17 -4.93 -17.53 -4.19
C ALA A 17 -3.43 -17.22 -4.26
N SER A 18 -2.96 -16.88 -5.46
CA SER A 18 -1.55 -16.67 -5.73
C SER A 18 -1.08 -15.66 -4.69
N PRO A 19 0.02 -15.94 -3.96
CA PRO A 19 0.60 -14.96 -3.05
C PRO A 19 1.06 -13.68 -3.77
N GLY A 20 0.84 -13.57 -5.09
CA GLY A 20 0.68 -12.34 -5.85
C GLY A 20 1.92 -11.47 -5.75
N ALA A 21 1.86 -10.50 -4.85
CA ALA A 21 2.94 -9.57 -4.56
C ALA A 21 4.20 -10.25 -3.98
N LEU A 22 4.05 -11.30 -3.15
CA LEU A 22 5.22 -12.00 -2.58
C LEU A 22 5.91 -12.93 -3.59
N SER A 23 5.19 -13.37 -4.63
CA SER A 23 5.75 -14.19 -5.70
C SER A 23 6.29 -13.38 -6.87
N ASP A 24 5.91 -12.11 -7.01
CA ASP A 24 6.39 -11.23 -8.07
C ASP A 24 7.62 -10.43 -7.61
N PRO A 25 8.82 -10.73 -8.15
CA PRO A 25 10.05 -10.01 -7.80
C PRO A 25 10.07 -8.57 -8.32
N MET A 26 9.34 -8.28 -9.40
CA MET A 26 9.39 -6.98 -10.06
C MET A 26 8.56 -5.91 -9.36
N PHE A 27 7.60 -6.36 -8.54
CA PHE A 27 6.65 -5.53 -7.80
C PHE A 27 7.33 -4.47 -6.92
N TYR A 28 8.11 -4.92 -5.93
CA TYR A 28 8.74 -4.04 -4.94
C TYR A 28 9.98 -3.31 -5.47
N LEU A 29 10.60 -3.81 -6.53
CA LEU A 29 11.79 -3.23 -7.15
C LEU A 29 11.47 -1.97 -7.98
N HIS A 30 10.24 -1.85 -8.50
CA HIS A 30 9.78 -0.61 -9.14
C HIS A 30 9.56 0.50 -8.10
N GLU A 31 8.98 0.22 -6.93
CA GLU A 31 8.79 1.23 -5.88
C GLU A 31 10.10 1.91 -5.44
N ASP A 32 11.22 1.18 -5.43
CA ASP A 32 12.53 1.76 -5.09
C ASP A 32 13.01 2.78 -6.13
N THR A 33 12.63 2.63 -7.41
CA THR A 33 12.92 3.62 -8.46
C THR A 33 11.98 4.84 -8.45
N TYR A 34 10.87 4.77 -7.73
CA TYR A 34 9.88 5.84 -7.62
C TYR A 34 9.92 6.50 -6.24
N GLN A 35 11.01 7.20 -5.93
CA GLN A 35 11.01 8.14 -4.82
C GLN A 35 10.46 9.51 -5.22
N LEU A 36 9.55 10.00 -4.39
CA LEU A 36 9.09 11.39 -4.44
C LEU A 36 10.29 12.33 -4.18
N THR A 37 10.40 13.38 -4.98
CA THR A 37 11.30 14.51 -4.70
C THR A 37 10.91 15.15 -3.36
N PRO A 38 11.82 15.85 -2.65
CA PRO A 38 11.50 16.49 -1.37
C PRO A 38 10.23 17.38 -1.39
N ARG A 39 9.94 18.00 -2.55
CA ARG A 39 8.70 18.75 -2.79
C ARG A 39 7.45 17.85 -2.77
N ARG A 40 7.48 16.71 -3.49
CA ARG A 40 6.38 15.72 -3.47
C ARG A 40 6.28 15.00 -2.12
N LEU A 41 7.41 14.80 -1.43
CA LEU A 41 7.45 14.27 -0.07
C LEU A 41 6.75 15.22 0.91
N SER A 42 7.03 16.52 0.83
CA SER A 42 6.35 17.54 1.64
C SER A 42 4.84 17.68 1.33
N GLN A 43 4.43 17.41 0.09
CA GLN A 43 3.02 17.39 -0.31
C GLN A 43 2.29 16.16 0.24
N TRP A 44 2.93 14.99 0.20
CA TRP A 44 2.45 13.77 0.84
C TRP A 44 2.37 13.95 2.36
N GLU A 45 3.40 14.54 2.96
CA GLU A 45 3.48 14.82 4.39
C GLU A 45 2.40 15.79 4.87
N ALA A 46 2.12 16.86 4.10
CA ALA A 46 1.11 17.86 4.44
C ALA A 46 -0.21 17.21 4.91
N GLY A 47 -0.47 15.98 4.49
CA GLY A 47 -1.50 15.14 5.09
C GLY A 47 -2.86 15.47 4.49
N ARG A 48 -3.76 14.50 4.59
CA ARG A 48 -5.01 14.55 3.84
C ARG A 48 -5.95 15.63 4.35
N LEU A 49 -5.82 16.03 5.62
CA LEU A 49 -6.64 17.07 6.24
C LEU A 49 -6.07 18.49 6.14
N ALA A 50 -4.77 18.69 5.90
CA ALA A 50 -4.19 20.04 5.84
C ALA A 50 -4.32 20.70 4.45
N GLN A 51 -4.71 19.92 3.43
CA GLN A 51 -4.95 20.41 2.08
C GLN A 51 -6.36 21.02 1.97
N GLN A 52 -6.53 22.27 2.45
CA GLN A 52 -7.79 23.01 2.35
C GLN A 52 -8.15 23.30 0.87
N GLY A 53 -9.43 23.12 0.51
CA GLY A 53 -9.99 23.57 -0.77
C GLY A 53 -9.57 22.76 -2.01
N ASN A 54 -8.88 21.64 -1.82
CA ASN A 54 -8.31 20.86 -2.92
C ASN A 54 -8.97 19.47 -3.03
N ALA A 55 -9.13 19.01 -4.26
CA ALA A 55 -9.31 17.62 -4.60
C ALA A 55 -7.96 17.07 -5.05
N TRP A 56 -7.52 15.97 -4.46
CA TRP A 56 -6.30 15.28 -4.86
C TRP A 56 -6.62 13.82 -5.13
N VAL A 57 -5.99 13.24 -6.15
CA VAL A 57 -6.02 11.81 -6.44
C VAL A 57 -4.57 11.35 -6.59
N ASP A 58 -4.07 10.56 -5.64
CA ASP A 58 -2.93 9.69 -5.92
C ASP A 58 -3.44 8.52 -6.73
N LEU A 59 -2.82 8.31 -7.88
CA LEU A 59 -2.80 6.98 -8.45
C LEU A 59 -1.69 6.25 -7.68
N GLY A 60 -2.07 5.48 -6.67
CA GLY A 60 -1.17 4.46 -6.13
C GLY A 60 -0.63 3.66 -7.30
N SER A 61 0.69 3.41 -7.31
CA SER A 61 1.42 2.77 -8.42
C SER A 61 0.58 1.66 -9.08
N VAL A 62 0.05 1.96 -10.28
CA VAL A 62 -0.79 1.04 -11.08
C VAL A 62 0.03 -0.13 -11.63
N GLU A 63 1.35 -0.08 -11.54
CA GLU A 63 2.23 -1.08 -12.13
C GLU A 63 2.76 -2.03 -11.07
N GLY A 64 1.89 -2.96 -10.68
CA GLY A 64 2.31 -4.12 -9.93
C GLY A 64 1.21 -4.71 -9.08
N GLY A 65 0.81 -5.95 -9.36
CA GLY A 65 -0.01 -6.78 -8.46
C GLY A 65 -1.38 -6.23 -8.04
N ARG A 66 -2.41 -7.07 -8.12
CA ARG A 66 -3.79 -6.79 -7.67
C ARG A 66 -3.99 -6.41 -6.18
N TYR A 67 -2.95 -6.19 -5.38
CA TYR A 67 -3.09 -6.13 -3.91
C TYR A 67 -2.58 -4.84 -3.23
N ASP A 68 -1.85 -3.98 -3.94
CA ASP A 68 -1.18 -2.82 -3.34
C ASP A 68 -1.42 -1.48 -4.08
N ALA A 69 -2.05 -1.50 -5.27
CA ALA A 69 -2.46 -0.26 -5.91
C ALA A 69 -3.69 0.31 -5.19
N VAL A 70 -3.44 1.20 -4.23
CA VAL A 70 -4.49 1.98 -3.57
C VAL A 70 -4.55 3.34 -4.23
N GLU A 71 -5.50 3.56 -5.14
CA GLU A 71 -5.79 4.92 -5.60
C GLU A 71 -6.44 5.68 -4.45
N ARG A 72 -5.88 6.84 -4.08
CA ARG A 72 -6.34 7.61 -2.93
C ARG A 72 -6.80 8.98 -3.39
N GLY A 73 -8.09 9.23 -3.27
CA GLY A 73 -8.67 10.55 -3.46
C GLY A 73 -8.95 11.24 -2.12
N VAL A 74 -8.79 12.56 -2.06
CA VAL A 74 -9.24 13.36 -0.91
C VAL A 74 -9.92 14.61 -1.39
N LEU A 75 -11.02 14.98 -0.73
CA LEU A 75 -11.76 16.21 -0.92
C LEU A 75 -12.03 16.85 0.44
N ASN A 76 -11.56 18.08 0.63
CA ASN A 76 -11.88 18.89 1.81
C ASN A 76 -12.65 20.15 1.40
N LEU A 77 -13.90 20.26 1.81
CA LEU A 77 -14.74 21.44 1.56
C LEU A 77 -15.15 22.10 2.88
N GLU A 78 -14.83 23.38 3.04
CA GLU A 78 -15.38 24.19 4.13
C GLU A 78 -16.74 24.74 3.69
N LEU A 79 -17.80 24.17 4.26
CA LEU A 79 -19.18 24.54 3.90
C LEU A 79 -19.64 25.78 4.68
N ALA A 80 -19.20 25.90 5.93
CA ALA A 80 -19.44 27.05 6.81
C ALA A 80 -18.34 27.16 7.87
N SER A 81 -18.33 28.24 8.64
CA SER A 81 -17.32 28.49 9.70
C SER A 81 -17.21 27.38 10.75
N ARG A 82 -18.25 26.56 10.91
CA ARG A 82 -18.29 25.41 11.82
C ARG A 82 -18.59 24.07 11.13
N LEU A 83 -18.63 24.03 9.80
CA LEU A 83 -19.04 22.83 9.06
C LEU A 83 -18.05 22.56 7.93
N SER A 84 -17.52 21.34 7.90
CA SER A 84 -16.68 20.88 6.80
C SER A 84 -17.10 19.49 6.32
N LEU A 85 -16.92 19.25 5.02
CA LEU A 85 -17.00 17.93 4.41
C LEU A 85 -15.57 17.45 4.16
N HIS A 86 -15.26 16.27 4.67
CA HIS A 86 -14.02 15.57 4.37
C HIS A 86 -14.38 14.25 3.71
N ALA A 87 -14.06 14.07 2.43
CA ALA A 87 -14.27 12.81 1.75
C ALA A 87 -12.93 12.20 1.34
N GLU A 88 -12.83 10.89 1.54
CA GLU A 88 -11.70 10.05 1.19
C GLU A 88 -12.21 8.99 0.21
N LEU A 89 -11.56 8.90 -0.93
CA LEU A 89 -11.73 7.82 -1.88
C LEU A 89 -10.53 6.90 -1.74
N ARG A 90 -10.78 5.60 -1.70
CA ARG A 90 -9.75 4.59 -1.57
C ARG A 90 -10.11 3.43 -2.48
N ASN A 91 -9.32 3.20 -3.52
CA ASN A 91 -9.52 2.06 -4.41
C ASN A 91 -8.66 0.90 -3.94
N ASP A 92 -9.20 0.05 -3.08
CA ASP A 92 -8.54 -1.17 -2.62
C ASP A 92 -8.83 -2.30 -3.61
N LEU A 93 -7.83 -2.68 -4.41
CA LEU A 93 -7.95 -3.90 -5.18
C LEU A 93 -7.93 -5.10 -4.21
N ASP A 94 -9.07 -5.79 -4.10
CA ASP A 94 -9.18 -7.12 -3.49
C ASP A 94 -8.81 -8.21 -4.51
N ALA A 95 -8.85 -9.49 -4.12
CA ALA A 95 -8.60 -10.60 -5.04
C ALA A 95 -9.55 -10.60 -6.26
N GLY A 96 -10.73 -10.00 -6.11
CA GLY A 96 -11.72 -9.75 -7.17
C GLY A 96 -11.47 -8.49 -8.03
N GLY A 97 -10.55 -7.62 -7.62
CA GLY A 97 -10.19 -6.36 -8.29
C GLY A 97 -11.28 -5.28 -8.22
N ARG A 98 -12.10 -5.24 -7.16
CA ARG A 98 -13.41 -4.56 -7.19
C ARG A 98 -13.74 -3.56 -6.07
N VAL A 99 -12.90 -3.35 -5.05
CA VAL A 99 -13.36 -2.57 -3.88
C VAL A 99 -12.87 -1.12 -3.90
N THR A 100 -13.70 -0.23 -4.46
CA THR A 100 -13.54 1.22 -4.22
C THR A 100 -14.28 1.62 -2.94
N ARG A 101 -13.55 1.70 -1.82
CA ARG A 101 -14.05 2.25 -0.55
C ARG A 101 -14.06 3.77 -0.62
N THR A 102 -15.24 4.37 -0.61
CA THR A 102 -15.39 5.83 -0.45
C THR A 102 -15.88 6.11 0.96
N VAL A 103 -15.25 6.98 1.73
CA VAL A 103 -15.72 7.39 3.05
C VAL A 103 -15.88 8.90 3.08
N GLY A 104 -17.07 9.39 3.41
CA GLY A 104 -17.34 10.81 3.61
C GLY A 104 -17.67 11.12 5.07
N ASP A 105 -17.05 12.15 5.62
CA ASP A 105 -17.33 12.72 6.92
C ASP A 105 -17.96 14.10 6.79
N LEU A 106 -19.12 14.28 7.43
CA LEU A 106 -19.66 15.61 7.70
C LEU A 106 -19.22 16.04 9.10
N LEU A 107 -18.24 16.95 9.16
CA LEU A 107 -17.58 17.39 10.38
C LEU A 107 -18.17 18.71 10.89
N VAL A 108 -18.46 18.78 12.17
CA VAL A 108 -18.92 19.97 12.89
C VAL A 108 -17.86 20.39 13.91
N ASN A 109 -17.46 21.67 13.87
CA ASN A 109 -16.58 22.26 14.87
C ASN A 109 -17.36 22.50 16.16
N VAL A 110 -17.06 21.74 17.21
CA VAL A 110 -17.75 21.83 18.51
C VAL A 110 -16.95 22.64 19.54
N ALA A 111 -15.63 22.75 19.36
CA ALA A 111 -14.74 23.59 20.14
C ALA A 111 -13.48 23.96 19.32
N PRO A 112 -12.69 24.96 19.73
CA PRO A 112 -11.45 25.30 19.05
C PRO A 112 -10.55 24.06 18.86
N GLY A 113 -10.31 23.70 17.60
CA GLY A 113 -9.50 22.54 17.23
C GLY A 113 -10.15 21.17 17.42
N LEU A 114 -11.43 21.07 17.82
CA LEU A 114 -12.17 19.82 17.95
C LEU A 114 -13.35 19.76 16.96
N TRP A 115 -13.34 18.72 16.14
CA TRP A 115 -14.40 18.41 15.19
C TRP A 115 -14.98 17.03 15.49
N LEU A 116 -16.30 16.92 15.43
CA LEU A 116 -17.03 15.66 15.48
C LEU A 116 -17.81 15.52 14.19
N GLY A 117 -17.88 14.31 13.62
CA GLY A 117 -18.65 14.11 12.41
C GLY A 117 -19.32 12.76 12.31
N ALA A 118 -20.34 12.74 11.47
CA ALA A 118 -20.97 11.52 10.99
C ALA A 118 -20.20 11.03 9.75
N SER A 119 -19.85 9.75 9.74
CA SER A 119 -19.14 9.10 8.64
C SER A 119 -20.09 8.19 7.88
N GLY A 120 -19.98 8.21 6.55
CA GLY A 120 -20.77 7.36 5.67
C GLY A 120 -19.94 6.83 4.51
N VAL A 121 -20.27 5.63 4.05
CA VAL A 121 -19.66 5.01 2.86
C VAL A 121 -20.73 4.91 1.77
N PRO A 122 -20.70 5.76 0.73
CA PRO A 122 -21.65 5.66 -0.37
C PRO A 122 -21.33 4.45 -1.26
N ALA A 123 -22.35 3.66 -1.59
CA ALA A 123 -22.18 2.45 -2.38
C ALA A 123 -21.89 2.74 -3.86
N ALA A 124 -20.77 2.24 -4.38
CA ALA A 124 -20.58 2.06 -5.82
C ALA A 124 -21.07 0.67 -6.28
N HIS A 125 -20.87 -0.37 -5.46
CA HIS A 125 -21.45 -1.70 -5.65
C HIS A 125 -21.79 -2.38 -4.31
N LYS A 126 -23.05 -2.83 -4.19
CA LYS A 126 -23.72 -3.82 -3.31
C LYS A 126 -23.25 -4.21 -1.89
N GLN A 127 -22.09 -3.83 -1.35
CA GLN A 127 -21.57 -4.43 -0.12
C GLN A 127 -21.07 -3.45 0.96
N ASP A 128 -20.92 -2.16 0.64
CA ASP A 128 -20.22 -1.22 1.53
C ASP A 128 -21.11 -0.09 2.09
N TYR A 129 -22.31 -0.42 2.59
CA TYR A 129 -23.09 0.56 3.36
C TYR A 129 -22.54 0.64 4.79
N GLY A 130 -21.63 1.58 5.00
CA GLY A 130 -21.06 1.88 6.30
C GLY A 130 -21.63 3.17 6.88
N VAL A 131 -21.98 3.15 8.17
CA VAL A 131 -22.22 4.37 8.96
C VAL A 131 -21.34 4.36 10.20
N GLY A 132 -20.91 5.54 10.62
CA GLY A 132 -19.92 5.67 11.65
C GLY A 132 -19.79 7.08 12.21
N GLY A 133 -18.75 7.24 13.02
CA GLY A 133 -18.38 8.53 13.59
C GLY A 133 -16.90 8.83 13.39
N THR A 134 -16.59 10.11 13.28
CA THR A 134 -15.23 10.64 13.22
C THR A 134 -15.02 11.69 14.30
N VAL A 135 -13.84 11.69 14.89
CA VAL A 135 -13.34 12.74 15.78
C VAL A 135 -12.03 13.26 15.20
N VAL A 136 -11.90 14.58 15.08
CA VAL A 136 -10.66 15.23 14.64
C VAL A 136 -10.23 16.26 15.67
N PHE A 137 -9.00 16.11 16.16
CA PHE A 137 -8.28 17.16 16.88
C PHE A 137 -7.30 17.79 15.90
N ALA A 138 -7.34 19.10 15.72
CA ALA A 138 -6.44 19.80 14.80
C ALA A 138 -6.03 21.17 15.34
N SER A 139 -4.75 21.52 15.16
CA SER A 139 -4.31 22.90 15.36
C SER A 139 -4.93 23.82 14.31
N ALA A 140 -4.98 25.14 14.58
CA ALA A 140 -5.46 26.12 13.61
C ALA A 140 -4.71 26.05 12.26
N SER A 141 -3.41 25.76 12.31
CA SER A 141 -2.56 25.57 11.13
C SER A 141 -2.68 24.19 10.46
N ARG A 142 -3.41 23.25 11.09
CA ARG A 142 -3.49 21.82 10.72
C ARG A 142 -2.14 21.09 10.56
N ARG A 143 -1.05 21.71 11.03
CA ARG A 143 0.28 21.09 11.12
C ARG A 143 0.34 20.00 12.19
N ARG A 144 -0.60 20.03 13.14
CA ARG A 144 -0.78 19.00 14.15
C ARG A 144 -2.23 18.55 14.10
N TYR A 145 -2.48 17.28 13.81
CA TYR A 145 -3.82 16.73 13.88
C TYR A 145 -3.82 15.25 14.25
N LEU A 146 -4.97 14.82 14.75
CA LEU A 146 -5.32 13.42 14.97
C LEU A 146 -6.77 13.23 14.53
N LEU A 147 -6.99 12.37 13.54
CA LEU A 147 -8.30 11.87 13.12
C LEU A 147 -8.45 10.45 13.63
N ALA A 148 -9.59 10.16 14.25
CA ALA A 148 -10.02 8.82 14.60
C ALA A 148 -11.42 8.60 14.03
N ARG A 149 -11.60 7.52 13.28
CA ARG A 149 -12.85 7.16 12.60
C ARG A 149 -13.18 5.69 12.89
N LEU A 150 -14.46 5.42 13.12
CA LEU A 150 -14.99 4.06 13.21
C LEU A 150 -16.26 3.97 12.38
N VAL A 151 -16.28 3.08 11.40
CA VAL A 151 -17.43 2.80 10.53
C VAL A 151 -17.81 1.34 10.67
N ALA A 152 -19.10 1.05 10.79
CA ALA A 152 -19.62 -0.32 10.78
C ALA A 152 -20.42 -0.55 9.49
N ASP A 153 -20.10 -1.62 8.76
CA ASP A 153 -20.83 -2.04 7.56
C ASP A 153 -22.04 -2.92 7.88
N GLN A 154 -22.75 -2.61 8.97
CA GLN A 154 -23.61 -3.59 9.61
C GLN A 154 -25.02 -3.68 9.04
N PHE A 155 -25.58 -2.57 8.57
CA PHE A 155 -27.03 -2.42 8.75
C PHE A 155 -27.87 -3.06 7.63
N LEU A 156 -27.31 -3.24 6.43
CA LEU A 156 -28.09 -3.71 5.28
C LEU A 156 -27.46 -4.88 4.51
N TYR A 157 -26.24 -5.31 4.82
CA TYR A 157 -25.53 -6.32 4.02
C TYR A 157 -26.40 -7.56 3.76
N ASN A 158 -26.94 -8.19 4.81
CA ASN A 158 -27.78 -9.40 4.67
C ASN A 158 -29.13 -9.14 3.97
N GLN A 159 -29.60 -7.90 3.92
CA GLN A 159 -30.87 -7.53 3.28
C GLN A 159 -30.69 -7.12 1.81
N THR A 160 -29.54 -6.54 1.46
CA THR A 160 -29.27 -6.00 0.12
C THR A 160 -28.33 -6.87 -0.71
N ASN A 161 -27.71 -7.90 -0.11
CA ASN A 161 -26.85 -8.82 -0.82
C ASN A 161 -27.68 -9.75 -1.72
N VAL A 162 -27.66 -9.48 -3.02
CA VAL A 162 -28.38 -10.30 -4.01
C VAL A 162 -27.67 -11.62 -4.31
N ASP A 163 -26.40 -11.78 -3.92
CA ASP A 163 -25.61 -12.97 -4.18
C ASP A 163 -25.93 -14.10 -3.17
N GLY A 164 -26.90 -13.86 -2.27
CA GLY A 164 -27.39 -14.83 -1.30
C GLY A 164 -26.43 -15.08 -0.12
N GLY A 165 -25.41 -14.24 0.03
CA GLY A 165 -24.44 -14.31 1.11
C GLY A 165 -24.94 -13.64 2.39
N THR A 166 -24.71 -14.28 3.52
CA THR A 166 -25.08 -13.79 4.86
C THR A 166 -23.86 -13.70 5.76
N ARG A 167 -23.73 -12.58 6.48
CA ARG A 167 -22.73 -12.37 7.52
C ARG A 167 -23.33 -12.59 8.90
N ALA A 168 -22.57 -13.23 9.78
CA ALA A 168 -22.96 -13.45 11.17
C ALA A 168 -22.75 -12.22 12.06
N SER A 169 -21.82 -11.35 11.68
CA SER A 169 -21.44 -10.15 12.41
C SER A 169 -21.11 -8.99 11.46
N PRO A 170 -21.22 -7.74 11.93
CA PRO A 170 -20.68 -6.60 11.20
C PRO A 170 -19.17 -6.66 11.03
N VAL A 171 -18.69 -6.01 9.99
CA VAL A 171 -17.32 -5.55 9.87
C VAL A 171 -17.21 -4.14 10.42
N LEU A 172 -16.30 -3.97 11.37
CA LEU A 172 -15.92 -2.67 11.89
C LEU A 172 -14.64 -2.25 11.21
N HIS A 173 -14.66 -1.05 10.62
CA HIS A 173 -13.51 -0.41 10.01
C HIS A 173 -13.06 0.74 10.90
N ALA A 174 -11.96 0.52 11.61
CA ALA A 174 -11.31 1.54 12.42
C ALA A 174 -10.18 2.19 11.62
N GLN A 175 -10.13 3.52 11.65
CA GLN A 175 -9.08 4.30 11.01
C GLN A 175 -8.55 5.35 11.99
N LEU A 176 -7.24 5.50 12.03
CA LEU A 176 -6.54 6.54 12.76
C LEU A 176 -5.56 7.21 11.79
N GLU A 177 -5.52 8.54 11.77
CA GLU A 177 -4.52 9.30 11.02
C GLU A 177 -3.99 10.42 11.90
N GLY A 178 -2.67 10.56 11.97
CA GLY A 178 -2.03 11.57 12.80
C GLY A 178 -0.93 12.29 12.04
N ARG A 179 -0.80 13.59 12.30
CA ARG A 179 0.33 14.41 11.87
C ARG A 179 0.78 15.28 13.02
N TRP A 180 2.08 15.45 13.10
CA TRP A 180 2.72 16.43 13.97
C TRP A 180 3.90 17.05 13.24
N GLU A 181 3.98 18.37 13.28
CA GLU A 181 5.10 19.13 12.73
C GLU A 181 5.51 20.20 13.75
N ASP A 182 6.81 20.30 13.98
CA ASP A 182 7.43 21.33 14.81
C ASP A 182 8.87 21.63 14.35
N GLY A 183 9.09 22.85 13.85
CA GLY A 183 10.37 23.26 13.31
C GLY A 183 10.84 22.34 12.18
N ALA A 184 12.01 21.72 12.37
CA ALA A 184 12.61 20.80 11.41
C ALA A 184 12.02 19.38 11.46
N TRP A 185 11.25 19.04 12.49
CA TRP A 185 10.73 17.69 12.67
C TRP A 185 9.30 17.57 12.17
N SER A 186 9.00 16.44 11.52
CA SER A 186 7.63 16.04 11.26
C SER A 186 7.43 14.53 11.45
N LEU A 187 6.24 14.16 11.89
CA LEU A 187 5.79 12.79 12.04
C LEU A 187 4.40 12.69 11.42
N ALA A 188 4.17 11.68 10.60
CA ALA A 188 2.86 11.34 10.05
C ALA A 188 2.63 9.85 10.22
N GLY A 189 1.38 9.45 10.42
CA GLY A 189 1.04 8.06 10.55
C GLY A 189 -0.42 7.78 10.24
N SER A 190 -0.69 6.57 9.77
CA SER A 190 -2.05 6.07 9.62
C SER A 190 -2.14 4.61 10.04
N LEU A 191 -3.29 4.24 10.58
CA LEU A 191 -3.70 2.89 10.88
C LEU A 191 -5.07 2.70 10.26
N ASP A 192 -5.27 1.64 9.48
CA ASP A 192 -6.58 1.25 8.95
C ASP A 192 -6.76 -0.24 9.24
N ALA A 193 -7.82 -0.62 9.92
CA ALA A 193 -8.04 -1.98 10.36
C ALA A 193 -9.52 -2.35 10.26
N ALA A 194 -9.79 -3.43 9.55
CA ALA A 194 -11.08 -4.08 9.55
C ALA A 194 -11.10 -5.27 10.52
N THR A 195 -12.23 -5.49 11.20
CA THR A 195 -12.53 -6.82 11.75
C THR A 195 -12.69 -7.82 10.61
N GLU A 196 -12.71 -9.10 10.94
CA GLU A 196 -12.88 -10.13 9.92
C GLU A 196 -14.31 -10.15 9.40
N GLY A 197 -14.46 -10.12 8.07
CA GLY A 197 -15.75 -10.21 7.40
C GLY A 197 -16.02 -11.64 6.96
N GLU A 198 -16.78 -12.39 7.75
CA GLU A 198 -17.15 -13.77 7.40
C GLU A 198 -18.52 -13.81 6.72
N THR A 199 -18.55 -14.27 5.47
CA THR A 199 -19.76 -14.39 4.64
C THR A 199 -19.99 -15.85 4.26
N SER A 200 -21.18 -16.35 4.54
CA SER A 200 -21.63 -17.70 4.16
C SER A 200 -22.64 -17.63 3.03
N PHE A 201 -22.54 -18.53 2.05
CA PHE A 201 -23.42 -18.58 0.88
C PHE A 201 -24.12 -19.94 0.82
N PRO A 202 -25.14 -20.18 1.67
CA PRO A 202 -25.73 -21.51 1.85
C PRO A 202 -26.41 -22.08 0.58
N ALA A 203 -26.86 -21.21 -0.33
CA ALA A 203 -27.55 -21.60 -1.57
C ALA A 203 -26.65 -21.54 -2.82
N ALA A 204 -25.38 -21.14 -2.70
CA ALA A 204 -24.50 -20.97 -3.84
C ALA A 204 -23.83 -22.30 -4.24
N PRO A 205 -23.81 -22.63 -5.54
CA PRO A 205 -23.30 -23.92 -6.02
C PRO A 205 -21.77 -24.01 -6.05
N LEU A 206 -21.07 -22.87 -6.02
CA LEU A 206 -19.62 -22.80 -6.22
C LEU A 206 -18.89 -22.36 -4.95
N VAL A 207 -19.23 -21.20 -4.40
CA VAL A 207 -18.61 -20.64 -3.20
C VAL A 207 -19.57 -20.77 -2.05
N THR A 208 -19.18 -21.40 -0.96
CA THR A 208 -20.07 -21.57 0.21
C THR A 208 -19.65 -20.75 1.42
N TYR A 209 -18.40 -20.29 1.44
CA TYR A 209 -17.84 -19.49 2.52
C TYR A 209 -16.70 -18.60 2.01
N GLU A 210 -16.67 -17.35 2.45
CA GLU A 210 -15.57 -16.40 2.26
C GLU A 210 -15.32 -15.64 3.55
N ALA A 211 -14.04 -15.43 3.87
CA ALA A 211 -13.63 -14.56 4.97
C ALA A 211 -12.41 -13.74 4.60
N ASP A 212 -12.44 -12.46 4.92
CA ASP A 212 -11.34 -11.55 4.64
C ASP A 212 -11.08 -10.57 5.79
N SER A 213 -9.84 -10.07 5.84
CA SER A 213 -9.51 -8.90 6.64
C SER A 213 -8.28 -8.22 6.09
N ARG A 214 -8.22 -6.89 6.24
CA ARG A 214 -7.07 -6.06 5.89
C ARG A 214 -6.74 -5.14 7.06
N ARG A 215 -5.46 -5.05 7.37
CA ARG A 215 -4.91 -4.16 8.38
C ARG A 215 -3.64 -3.53 7.85
N GLU A 216 -3.55 -2.22 8.01
CA GLU A 216 -2.46 -1.40 7.52
C GLU A 216 -1.99 -0.47 8.62
N LEU A 217 -0.68 -0.34 8.72
CA LEU A 217 -0.01 0.68 9.51
C LEU A 217 1.03 1.34 8.62
N SER A 218 1.04 2.67 8.57
CA SER A 218 2.09 3.46 7.94
C SER A 218 2.55 4.48 8.96
N LEU A 219 3.86 4.59 9.15
CA LEU A 219 4.51 5.58 10.00
C LEU A 219 5.63 6.24 9.21
N HIS A 220 5.72 7.56 9.28
CA HIS A 220 6.74 8.35 8.61
C HIS A 220 7.26 9.42 9.56
N GLY A 221 8.57 9.42 9.80
CA GLY A 221 9.26 10.46 10.54
C GLY A 221 10.29 11.14 9.65
N ARG A 222 10.33 12.47 9.71
CA ARG A 222 11.28 13.30 8.97
C ARG A 222 11.95 14.32 9.86
N TYR A 223 13.22 14.55 9.57
CA TYR A 223 13.99 15.70 10.00
C TYR A 223 14.44 16.48 8.76
N ALA A 224 14.17 17.78 8.70
CA ALA A 224 14.53 18.66 7.59
C ALA A 224 15.27 19.90 8.11
N GLY A 225 16.59 19.76 8.25
CA GLY A 225 17.51 20.87 8.53
C GLY A 225 18.03 21.53 7.25
N SER A 226 18.79 22.61 7.40
CA SER A 226 19.37 23.36 6.26
C SER A 226 20.43 22.56 5.48
N THR A 227 21.11 21.62 6.15
CA THR A 227 22.22 20.86 5.57
C THR A 227 21.97 19.36 5.55
N LEU A 228 20.98 18.88 6.30
CA LEU A 228 20.69 17.46 6.46
C LEU A 228 19.18 17.27 6.46
N GLU A 229 18.72 16.35 5.62
CA GLU A 229 17.36 15.81 5.71
C GLU A 229 17.47 14.31 5.95
N LEU A 230 16.65 13.81 6.87
CA LEU A 230 16.54 12.39 7.20
C LEU A 230 15.07 12.01 7.14
N ASP A 231 14.78 10.87 6.52
CA ASP A 231 13.44 10.32 6.40
C ASP A 231 13.46 8.86 6.84
N ALA A 232 12.45 8.46 7.60
CA ALA A 232 12.26 7.09 8.04
C ALA A 232 10.79 6.71 7.87
N ARG A 233 10.53 5.65 7.10
CA ARG A 233 9.19 5.13 6.84
C ARG A 233 9.08 3.66 7.21
N VAL A 234 8.00 3.31 7.87
CA VAL A 234 7.61 1.93 8.16
C VAL A 234 6.19 1.72 7.68
N ASP A 235 6.01 0.73 6.82
CA ASP A 235 4.70 0.25 6.37
C ASP A 235 4.53 -1.20 6.80
N LEU A 236 3.36 -1.56 7.31
CA LEU A 236 2.98 -2.91 7.66
C LEU A 236 1.59 -3.19 7.09
N LEU A 237 1.50 -4.16 6.19
CA LEU A 237 0.26 -4.67 5.65
C LEU A 237 0.06 -6.10 6.16
N ARG A 238 -1.12 -6.37 6.71
CA ARG A 238 -1.56 -7.71 7.06
C ARG A 238 -2.89 -7.99 6.41
N THR A 239 -2.94 -9.06 5.63
CA THR A 239 -4.16 -9.53 4.98
C THR A 239 -4.46 -10.96 5.40
N ARG A 240 -5.75 -11.28 5.39
CA ARG A 240 -6.25 -12.64 5.49
C ARG A 240 -7.30 -12.80 4.41
N ALA A 241 -7.28 -13.95 3.76
CA ALA A 241 -8.32 -14.42 2.86
C ALA A 241 -8.55 -15.90 3.15
N ALA A 242 -9.79 -16.33 3.24
CA ALA A 242 -10.18 -17.72 3.33
C ALA A 242 -11.43 -17.94 2.49
N ARG A 243 -11.49 -19.09 1.81
CA ARG A 243 -12.56 -19.40 0.87
C ARG A 243 -12.80 -20.89 0.80
N THR A 244 -14.07 -21.29 0.79
CA THR A 244 -14.47 -22.66 0.46
C THR A 244 -15.19 -22.65 -0.88
N GLU A 245 -14.57 -23.25 -1.89
CA GLU A 245 -15.09 -23.37 -3.24
C GLU A 245 -15.20 -24.86 -3.61
N LEU A 246 -16.38 -25.30 -4.04
CA LEU A 246 -16.67 -26.69 -4.42
C LEU A 246 -16.28 -27.70 -3.32
N GLY A 247 -16.50 -27.35 -2.06
CA GLY A 247 -16.16 -28.18 -0.89
C GLY A 247 -14.65 -28.22 -0.55
N VAL A 248 -13.82 -27.47 -1.28
CA VAL A 248 -12.38 -27.37 -1.03
C VAL A 248 -12.10 -26.05 -0.32
N SER A 249 -11.54 -26.13 0.88
CA SER A 249 -11.14 -24.95 1.66
C SER A 249 -9.72 -24.50 1.33
N SER A 250 -9.56 -23.20 1.23
CA SER A 250 -8.27 -22.51 1.11
C SER A 250 -8.22 -21.36 2.10
N ALA A 251 -7.03 -21.07 2.62
CA ALA A 251 -6.79 -19.94 3.50
C ALA A 251 -5.38 -19.40 3.29
N LEU A 252 -5.24 -18.09 3.31
CA LEU A 252 -3.99 -17.37 3.18
C LEU A 252 -3.99 -16.24 4.21
N ARG A 253 -2.91 -16.17 4.99
CA ARG A 253 -2.57 -15.03 5.84
C ARG A 253 -1.24 -14.49 5.36
N GLN A 254 -1.21 -13.21 5.04
CA GLN A 254 -0.02 -12.54 4.54
C GLN A 254 0.31 -11.35 5.43
N THR A 255 1.59 -11.17 5.71
CA THR A 255 2.14 -10.03 6.43
C THR A 255 3.32 -9.51 5.60
N VAL A 256 3.30 -8.23 5.25
CA VAL A 256 4.38 -7.54 4.55
C VAL A 256 4.77 -6.33 5.40
N ALA A 257 6.05 -6.20 5.68
CA ALA A 257 6.62 -5.07 6.38
C ALA A 257 7.71 -4.44 5.51
N THR A 258 7.66 -3.13 5.36
CA THR A 258 8.66 -2.34 4.64
C THR A 258 9.24 -1.32 5.60
N LEU A 259 10.58 -1.30 5.70
CA LEU A 259 11.32 -0.22 6.34
C LEU A 259 12.10 0.52 5.26
N ARG A 260 12.08 1.84 5.29
CA ARG A 260 12.86 2.70 4.41
C ARG A 260 13.48 3.82 5.20
N LEU A 261 14.76 4.06 4.95
CA LEU A 261 15.53 5.15 5.53
C LEU A 261 16.21 5.89 4.40
N ASP A 262 16.06 7.21 4.37
CA ASP A 262 16.72 8.06 3.39
C ASP A 262 17.42 9.23 4.10
N ALA A 263 18.52 9.69 3.51
CA ALA A 263 19.28 10.83 3.97
C ALA A 263 19.67 11.70 2.78
N LEU A 264 19.45 13.01 2.86
CA LEU A 264 19.97 14.01 1.93
C LEU A 264 20.99 14.87 2.65
N LEU A 265 22.25 14.73 2.25
CA LEU A 265 23.38 15.34 2.92
C LEU A 265 23.62 16.78 2.44
N ALA A 266 24.59 17.44 3.06
CA ALA A 266 25.01 18.77 2.69
C ALA A 266 25.58 18.76 1.24
N PRO A 267 25.50 19.90 0.53
CA PRO A 267 26.14 20.03 -0.77
C PRO A 267 27.63 19.71 -0.70
N VAL A 268 28.14 18.98 -1.70
CA VAL A 268 29.58 18.75 -1.83
C VAL A 268 30.26 20.09 -2.08
N ALA A 269 31.30 20.40 -1.30
CA ALA A 269 31.98 21.68 -1.34
C ALA A 269 32.37 22.10 -2.76
N GLY A 270 32.04 23.34 -3.14
CA GLY A 270 32.29 23.87 -4.48
C GLY A 270 31.33 23.36 -5.57
N THR A 271 30.26 22.63 -5.20
CA THR A 271 29.26 22.12 -6.14
C THR A 271 27.83 22.45 -5.67
N ARG A 272 26.85 22.25 -6.55
CA ARG A 272 25.42 22.31 -6.23
C ARG A 272 24.80 20.92 -6.04
N TRP A 273 25.62 19.90 -5.81
CA TRP A 273 25.18 18.51 -5.72
C TRP A 273 25.15 18.06 -4.26
N ARG A 274 23.99 17.58 -3.83
CA ARG A 274 23.74 16.97 -2.54
C ARG A 274 23.75 15.45 -2.67
N PRO A 275 24.64 14.74 -1.95
CA PRO A 275 24.59 13.29 -1.89
C PRO A 275 23.31 12.83 -1.19
N ARG A 276 22.67 11.82 -1.74
CA ARG A 276 21.50 11.15 -1.16
C ARG A 276 21.81 9.68 -0.97
N LEU A 277 21.48 9.17 0.21
CA LEU A 277 21.65 7.77 0.58
C LEU A 277 20.27 7.21 0.92
N GLY A 278 20.00 6.00 0.47
CA GLY A 278 18.74 5.32 0.78
C GLY A 278 19.01 3.86 1.08
N VAL A 279 18.35 3.32 2.10
CA VAL A 279 18.28 1.89 2.36
C VAL A 279 16.84 1.49 2.59
N ARG A 280 16.50 0.28 2.16
CA ARG A 280 15.19 -0.30 2.39
C ARG A 280 15.32 -1.77 2.71
N GLY A 281 14.40 -2.26 3.52
CA GLY A 281 14.21 -3.68 3.77
C GLY A 281 12.74 -4.03 3.65
N VAL A 282 12.41 -4.99 2.80
CA VAL A 282 11.09 -5.63 2.79
C VAL A 282 11.20 -7.00 3.45
N GLY A 283 10.26 -7.29 4.35
CA GLY A 283 10.07 -8.58 4.97
C GLY A 283 8.64 -9.06 4.74
N GLY A 284 8.50 -10.23 4.13
CA GLY A 284 7.22 -10.82 3.80
C GLY A 284 7.08 -12.21 4.40
N GLU A 285 5.88 -12.51 4.88
CA GLU A 285 5.47 -13.86 5.26
C GLU A 285 4.06 -14.14 4.76
N ALA A 286 3.88 -15.27 4.08
CA ALA A 286 2.59 -15.84 3.74
C ALA A 286 2.49 -17.24 4.35
N VAL A 287 1.43 -17.48 5.11
CA VAL A 287 1.10 -18.79 5.70
C VAL A 287 -0.29 -19.15 5.23
N GLY A 288 -0.46 -20.36 4.72
CA GLY A 288 -1.75 -20.78 4.20
C GLY A 288 -1.94 -22.27 4.16
N ASN A 289 -3.12 -22.62 3.65
CA ASN A 289 -3.54 -23.97 3.33
C ASN A 289 -4.26 -23.90 1.98
N ASP A 290 -3.91 -24.79 1.08
CA ASP A 290 -4.64 -25.01 -0.16
C ASP A 290 -5.02 -26.50 -0.29
N ALA A 291 -6.32 -26.77 -0.38
CA ALA A 291 -6.87 -28.13 -0.48
C ALA A 291 -6.36 -29.12 0.59
N GLY A 292 -6.12 -28.63 1.81
CA GLY A 292 -5.59 -29.43 2.93
C GLY A 292 -4.07 -29.44 3.03
N VAL A 293 -3.34 -28.84 2.08
CA VAL A 293 -1.87 -28.75 2.08
C VAL A 293 -1.43 -27.41 2.65
N SER A 294 -0.76 -27.45 3.80
CA SER A 294 -0.18 -26.25 4.40
C SER A 294 1.07 -25.77 3.67
N PHE A 295 1.23 -24.46 3.56
CA PHE A 295 2.41 -23.83 2.99
C PHE A 295 2.84 -22.60 3.80
N ARG A 296 4.14 -22.31 3.74
CA ARG A 296 4.76 -21.09 4.27
C ARG A 296 5.73 -20.53 3.26
N LEU A 297 5.59 -19.25 2.95
CA LEU A 297 6.52 -18.51 2.11
C LEU A 297 7.06 -17.35 2.94
N THR A 298 8.37 -17.19 2.95
CA THR A 298 9.01 -15.99 3.50
C THR A 298 9.85 -15.32 2.42
N ARG A 299 9.95 -14.00 2.49
CA ARG A 299 10.71 -13.21 1.52
C ARG A 299 11.42 -12.07 2.24
N ARG A 300 12.66 -11.81 1.83
CA ARG A 300 13.45 -10.70 2.35
C ARG A 300 14.10 -9.97 1.18
N GLU A 301 13.94 -8.65 1.16
CA GLU A 301 14.50 -7.81 0.09
C GLU A 301 15.21 -6.61 0.68
N PRO A 302 16.48 -6.74 1.08
CA PRO A 302 17.31 -5.59 1.34
C PRO A 302 17.68 -4.87 0.03
N SER A 303 17.60 -3.55 0.05
CA SER A 303 18.08 -2.69 -1.03
C SER A 303 18.79 -1.46 -0.49
N ALA A 304 19.70 -0.93 -1.28
CA ALA A 304 20.44 0.29 -1.00
C ALA A 304 20.66 1.08 -2.28
N ARG A 305 20.70 2.40 -2.15
CA ARG A 305 21.00 3.32 -3.25
C ARG A 305 21.86 4.48 -2.81
N ILE A 306 22.54 5.02 -3.79
CA ILE A 306 23.28 6.28 -3.69
C ILE A 306 22.83 7.14 -4.86
N ALA A 307 22.56 8.40 -4.58
CA ALA A 307 22.18 9.36 -5.59
C ALA A 307 22.89 10.69 -5.39
N ALA A 308 22.98 11.47 -6.46
CA ALA A 308 23.39 12.85 -6.46
C ALA A 308 22.20 13.68 -6.92
N GLN A 309 21.69 14.53 -6.03
CA GLN A 309 20.58 15.44 -6.32
C GLN A 309 21.10 16.87 -6.42
N ARG A 310 20.71 17.60 -7.45
CA ARG A 310 21.03 19.03 -7.56
C ARG A 310 20.20 19.82 -6.57
N GLU A 311 20.77 20.84 -5.94
CA GLU A 311 20.11 21.65 -4.89
C GLU A 311 18.76 22.24 -5.31
N ASP A 312 18.64 22.66 -6.58
CA ASP A 312 17.40 23.20 -7.14
C ASP A 312 16.37 22.10 -7.48
N GLY A 313 16.70 20.83 -7.27
CA GLY A 313 15.87 19.67 -7.59
C GLY A 313 15.74 19.39 -9.09
N ALA A 314 16.43 20.13 -9.95
CA ALA A 314 16.30 20.02 -11.41
C ALA A 314 17.04 18.80 -11.99
N ALA A 315 17.85 18.10 -11.20
CA ALA A 315 18.51 16.89 -11.65
C ALA A 315 18.72 15.90 -10.51
N LEU A 316 18.56 14.61 -10.82
CA LEU A 316 18.81 13.49 -9.92
C LEU A 316 19.50 12.37 -10.71
N TRP A 317 20.66 11.94 -10.25
CA TRP A 317 21.34 10.74 -10.73
C TRP A 317 21.33 9.72 -9.61
N GLU A 318 20.88 8.50 -9.88
CA GLU A 318 20.75 7.46 -8.88
C GLU A 318 21.32 6.15 -9.41
N VAL A 319 22.00 5.43 -8.53
CA VAL A 319 22.37 4.03 -8.73
C VAL A 319 21.89 3.27 -7.51
N GLY A 320 21.19 2.17 -7.73
CA GLY A 320 20.65 1.34 -6.66
C GLY A 320 20.86 -0.13 -6.92
N TYR A 321 20.94 -0.87 -5.83
CA TYR A 321 21.05 -2.31 -5.80
C TYR A 321 19.96 -2.88 -4.90
N ALA A 322 19.28 -3.92 -5.36
CA ALA A 322 18.36 -4.70 -4.56
C ALA A 322 18.72 -6.17 -4.67
N LEU A 323 18.65 -6.85 -3.54
CA LEU A 323 18.79 -8.30 -3.43
C LEU A 323 17.44 -8.85 -2.98
N ALA A 324 16.83 -9.72 -3.77
CA ALA A 324 15.66 -10.48 -3.36
C ALA A 324 16.06 -11.90 -2.98
N VAL A 325 15.82 -12.24 -1.72
CA VAL A 325 16.01 -13.58 -1.17
C VAL A 325 14.62 -14.18 -0.85
N PRO A 326 13.96 -14.81 -1.83
CA PRO A 326 12.78 -15.61 -1.55
C PRO A 326 13.20 -16.91 -0.85
N VAL A 327 12.56 -17.25 0.26
CA VAL A 327 12.69 -18.54 0.92
C VAL A 327 11.32 -19.22 0.89
N LEU A 328 11.16 -20.12 -0.08
CA LEU A 328 9.96 -20.96 -0.16
C LEU A 328 10.18 -22.18 0.75
N ARG A 329 9.32 -22.36 1.76
CA ARG A 329 9.29 -23.57 2.58
C ARG A 329 7.89 -24.15 2.60
N GLN A 330 7.61 -25.07 1.68
CA GLN A 330 6.42 -25.89 1.80
C GLN A 330 6.60 -26.82 3.02
N THR A 331 5.79 -26.61 4.07
CA THR A 331 5.90 -27.35 5.35
C THR A 331 4.96 -28.55 5.45
N GLY A 332 4.05 -28.74 4.48
CA GLY A 332 3.34 -30.00 4.27
C GLY A 332 4.25 -31.09 3.68
N GLY A 333 3.80 -32.35 3.68
CA GLY A 333 4.57 -33.55 3.28
C GLY A 333 4.95 -33.64 1.79
N GLY A 334 5.46 -32.56 1.21
CA GLY A 334 6.12 -32.49 -0.08
C GLY A 334 7.57 -32.01 0.08
N PRO A 335 8.40 -32.14 -0.97
CA PRO A 335 9.78 -31.70 -0.92
C PRO A 335 9.87 -30.20 -0.60
N ALA A 336 10.80 -29.83 0.28
CA ALA A 336 11.17 -28.43 0.45
C ALA A 336 11.70 -27.91 -0.89
N LEU A 337 10.87 -27.17 -1.63
CA LEU A 337 11.27 -26.48 -2.84
C LEU A 337 12.07 -25.24 -2.44
N ASP A 338 13.34 -25.43 -2.11
CA ASP A 338 14.36 -24.37 -2.02
C ASP A 338 14.79 -23.96 -3.45
N THR A 339 13.81 -23.66 -4.29
CA THR A 339 13.99 -23.41 -5.73
C THR A 339 13.61 -22.00 -6.15
N ALA A 340 13.26 -21.13 -5.19
CA ALA A 340 13.02 -19.74 -5.51
C ALA A 340 14.38 -19.09 -5.82
N PRO A 341 14.63 -18.62 -7.05
CA PRO A 341 15.92 -18.08 -7.43
C PRO A 341 16.32 -16.93 -6.52
N TYR A 342 17.58 -16.89 -6.05
CA TYR A 342 18.14 -15.61 -5.60
C TYR A 342 18.15 -14.67 -6.82
N GLN A 343 17.65 -13.45 -6.62
CA GLN A 343 17.60 -12.44 -7.67
C GLN A 343 18.30 -11.18 -7.22
N ASP A 344 19.27 -10.73 -8.00
CA ASP A 344 19.96 -9.48 -7.81
C ASP A 344 19.55 -8.53 -8.92
N LYS A 345 19.35 -7.26 -8.58
CA LYS A 345 19.09 -6.24 -9.57
C LYS A 345 19.88 -4.99 -9.27
N LEU A 346 20.63 -4.55 -10.26
CA LEU A 346 21.30 -3.26 -10.29
C LEU A 346 20.50 -2.34 -11.20
N TYR A 347 20.31 -1.09 -10.80
CA TYR A 347 19.69 -0.10 -11.67
C TYR A 347 20.42 1.24 -11.57
N GLY A 348 20.30 2.02 -12.63
CA GLY A 348 20.71 3.41 -12.68
C GLY A 348 19.58 4.24 -13.28
N SER A 349 19.29 5.39 -12.68
CA SER A 349 18.31 6.33 -13.22
C SER A 349 18.83 7.75 -13.24
N CYS A 350 18.33 8.52 -14.20
CA CYS A 350 18.57 9.94 -14.34
C CYS A 350 17.22 10.63 -14.50
N ASP A 351 16.97 11.66 -13.70
CA ASP A 351 15.83 12.57 -13.83
C ASP A 351 16.34 13.99 -14.06
N LEU A 352 15.83 14.65 -15.10
CA LEU A 352 16.22 16.00 -15.51
C LEU A 352 14.97 16.85 -15.74
N GLY A 353 14.87 17.96 -15.00
CA GLY A 353 13.81 18.95 -15.12
C GLY A 353 14.22 20.14 -16.00
N PHE A 354 13.34 20.52 -16.91
CA PHE A 354 13.45 21.65 -17.83
C PHE A 354 12.20 22.55 -17.71
N GLY A 355 12.01 23.17 -16.54
CA GLY A 355 10.83 23.99 -16.27
C GLY A 355 9.59 23.11 -16.01
N SER A 356 8.60 23.16 -16.90
CA SER A 356 7.40 22.32 -16.80
C SER A 356 7.65 20.88 -17.27
N ILE A 357 8.67 20.65 -18.08
CA ILE A 357 8.96 19.34 -18.66
C ILE A 357 9.97 18.60 -17.77
N SER A 358 9.78 17.30 -17.54
CA SER A 358 10.83 16.44 -17.00
C SER A 358 11.10 15.24 -17.91
N LEU A 359 12.37 14.84 -17.99
CA LEU A 359 12.83 13.67 -18.70
C LEU A 359 13.47 12.71 -17.70
N ARG A 360 13.02 11.47 -17.72
CA ARG A 360 13.56 10.39 -16.90
C ARG A 360 14.07 9.27 -17.76
N GLY A 361 15.33 8.87 -17.55
CA GLY A 361 15.91 7.64 -18.09
C GLY A 361 16.12 6.63 -16.97
N LEU A 362 15.77 5.37 -17.21
CA LEU A 362 16.00 4.24 -16.31
C LEU A 362 16.69 3.13 -17.08
N LEU A 363 17.77 2.61 -16.51
CA LEU A 363 18.45 1.40 -16.93
C LEU A 363 18.42 0.42 -15.77
N SER A 364 18.09 -0.83 -16.04
CA SER A 364 18.19 -1.89 -15.03
C SER A 364 18.76 -3.16 -15.60
N TRP A 365 19.52 -3.87 -14.77
CA TRP A 365 20.18 -5.13 -15.05
C TRP A 365 19.76 -6.13 -13.98
N GLU A 366 19.25 -7.27 -14.40
CA GLU A 366 18.85 -8.36 -13.53
C GLU A 366 19.77 -9.58 -13.63
N ILE A 367 20.09 -10.19 -12.49
CA ILE A 367 20.79 -11.46 -12.36
C ILE A 367 19.88 -12.41 -11.59
N ARG A 368 19.61 -13.59 -12.16
CA ARG A 368 18.82 -14.66 -11.54
C ARG A 368 19.71 -15.89 -11.38
N ASN A 369 19.86 -16.41 -10.16
CA ASN A 369 20.69 -17.59 -9.90
C ASN A 369 22.13 -17.48 -10.46
N ALA A 370 22.77 -16.33 -10.25
CA ALA A 370 24.09 -16.03 -10.81
C ALA A 370 24.19 -16.11 -12.35
N ARG A 371 23.05 -16.00 -13.05
CA ARG A 371 22.97 -15.92 -14.53
C ARG A 371 22.28 -14.63 -14.94
N PHE A 372 22.58 -14.15 -16.14
CA PHE A 372 21.89 -12.99 -16.72
C PHE A 372 20.38 -13.23 -16.77
N GLY A 373 19.62 -12.36 -16.11
CA GLY A 373 18.15 -12.41 -16.02
C GLY A 373 17.45 -11.47 -16.99
N GLY A 374 18.12 -10.41 -17.46
CA GLY A 374 17.58 -9.44 -18.41
C GLY A 374 18.15 -8.03 -18.20
N ALA A 375 17.89 -7.15 -19.17
CA ALA A 375 18.15 -5.71 -19.06
C ALA A 375 16.98 -4.92 -19.64
N ASN A 376 16.59 -3.83 -18.98
CA ASN A 376 15.51 -2.96 -19.42
C ASN A 376 15.99 -1.50 -19.47
N ALA A 377 15.56 -0.77 -20.50
CA ALA A 377 15.82 0.64 -20.69
C ALA A 377 14.49 1.36 -20.96
N ASN A 378 14.13 2.32 -20.12
CA ASN A 378 12.91 3.11 -20.25
C ASN A 378 13.24 4.60 -20.27
N VAL A 379 12.53 5.37 -21.10
CA VAL A 379 12.57 6.83 -21.10
C VAL A 379 11.15 7.35 -20.96
N LEU A 380 10.90 8.19 -19.97
CA LEU A 380 9.61 8.82 -19.70
C LEU A 380 9.74 10.34 -19.80
N MET A 381 8.80 10.98 -20.50
CA MET A 381 8.68 12.44 -20.56
C MET A 381 7.37 12.84 -19.87
N GLN A 382 7.43 13.77 -18.92
CA GLN A 382 6.26 14.32 -18.22
C GLN A 382 6.16 15.83 -18.52
N PHE A 383 4.94 16.34 -18.64
CA PHE A 383 4.61 17.72 -19.03
C PHE A 383 3.96 18.52 -17.90
#